data_AF-A0A316EZL8-F1
#
_entry.id   AF-A0A316EZL8-F1
#
_cell.length_a   1.000
_cell.length_b   1.000
_cell.length_c   1.000
_cell.angle_alpha   90.00
_cell.angle_beta   90.00
_cell.angle_gamma   90.00
#
_symmetry.space_group_name_H-M   'P 1'
#
loop_
_entity.id
_entity.type
_entity.pdbx_description
1 polymer ?
#
loop_
_entity_poly.entity_id
_entity_poly.type
_entity_poly.pdbx_seq_one_letter_code
_entity_poly.pdbx_strand_id
1 'polypeptide(L)'
;MDSTHHARAVTEVLETQAGAGTVALLSDLADDGLLGRQTTLRITLFLAQLGLSIFSIAGLCESGRAEGLNGVEMAANRMGNSDVAKDAVCLAFVRSLLDNPDVPLRNDLQRMSDAGYRQDAILEVIAQVNLNLSLVNMVAAIEPGGVTSSIGIANTSAYPRLIAPSKPAGPPG
;
A
#
# COMPACT_ATOMS: atom_id res chain seq x y z
N MET A 1 16.82 -3.87 -15.18
CA MET A 1 16.67 -2.51 -14.60
C MET A 1 17.80 -2.35 -13.61
N ASP A 2 18.59 -1.29 -13.70
CA ASP A 2 19.78 -1.12 -12.85
C ASP A 2 19.35 -0.62 -11.47
N SER A 3 19.49 -1.47 -10.46
CA SER A 3 19.16 -1.16 -9.06
C SER A 3 19.90 0.07 -8.53
N THR A 4 21.06 0.41 -9.10
CA THR A 4 21.84 1.59 -8.71
C THR A 4 21.17 2.89 -9.15
N HIS A 5 20.55 2.92 -10.33
CA HIS A 5 19.82 4.10 -10.81
C HIS A 5 18.54 4.36 -10.00
N HIS A 6 17.79 3.31 -9.66
CA HIS A 6 16.59 3.42 -8.84
C HIS A 6 16.89 3.95 -7.43
N ALA A 7 17.90 3.37 -6.77
CA ALA A 7 18.30 3.80 -5.42
C ALA A 7 18.74 5.28 -5.42
N ARG A 8 19.43 5.72 -6.46
CA ARG A 8 19.81 7.13 -6.63
C ARG A 8 18.59 8.04 -6.79
N ALA A 9 17.63 7.67 -7.64
CA ALA A 9 16.41 8.44 -7.84
C ALA A 9 15.58 8.57 -6.55
N VAL A 10 15.48 7.50 -5.75
CA VAL A 10 14.85 7.56 -4.42
C VAL A 10 15.55 8.58 -3.54
N THR A 11 16.89 8.55 -3.43
CA THR A 11 17.64 9.53 -2.65
C THR A 11 17.41 10.95 -3.13
N GLU A 12 17.48 11.20 -4.44
CA GLU A 12 17.25 12.52 -5.03
C GLU A 12 15.84 13.06 -4.70
N VAL A 13 14.79 12.23 -4.78
CA VAL A 13 13.42 12.63 -4.38
C VAL A 13 13.36 12.98 -2.89
N LEU A 14 13.97 12.16 -2.03
CA LEU A 14 13.94 12.36 -0.57
C LEU A 14 14.70 13.60 -0.12
N GLU A 15 15.68 14.08 -0.90
CA GLU A 15 16.39 15.33 -0.63
C GLU A 15 15.56 16.57 -1.03
N THR A 16 14.51 16.41 -1.83
CA THR A 16 13.61 17.52 -2.16
C THR A 16 12.63 17.81 -1.02
N GLN A 17 12.19 19.08 -0.91
CA GLN A 17 11.14 19.47 0.03
C GLN A 17 9.83 18.70 -0.20
N ALA A 18 9.51 18.37 -1.45
CA ALA A 18 8.28 17.64 -1.80
C ALA A 18 8.33 16.17 -1.35
N GLY A 19 9.43 15.47 -1.64
CA GLY A 19 9.64 14.09 -1.21
C GLY A 19 9.76 13.98 0.31
N ALA A 20 10.61 14.81 0.93
CA ALA A 20 10.77 14.85 2.38
C ALA A 20 9.45 15.18 3.10
N GLY A 21 8.71 16.18 2.62
CA GLY A 21 7.41 16.55 3.19
C GLY A 21 6.35 15.45 3.07
N THR A 22 6.37 14.69 1.97
CA THR A 22 5.45 13.56 1.78
C THR A 22 5.79 12.41 2.74
N VAL A 23 7.08 12.10 2.94
CA VAL A 23 7.51 11.09 3.93
C VAL A 23 7.20 11.54 5.35
N ALA A 24 7.42 12.81 5.68
CA ALA A 24 7.07 13.34 7.00
C ALA A 24 5.58 13.17 7.29
N LEU A 25 4.70 13.52 6.34
CA LEU A 25 3.27 13.33 6.50
C LEU A 25 2.88 11.85 6.67
N LEU A 26 3.52 10.92 5.93
CA LEU A 26 3.30 9.48 6.12
C LEU A 26 3.69 9.02 7.52
N SER A 27 4.82 9.50 8.05
CA SER A 27 5.28 9.20 9.40
C SER A 27 4.33 9.75 10.46
N ASP A 28 3.90 11.01 10.32
CA ASP A 28 2.96 11.64 11.24
C ASP A 28 1.63 10.87 11.31
N LEU A 29 1.10 10.44 10.17
CA LEU A 29 -0.10 9.59 10.12
C LEU A 29 0.15 8.19 10.69
N ALA A 30 1.37 7.65 10.58
CA ALA A 30 1.70 6.34 11.14
C ALA A 30 1.78 6.37 12.68
N ASP A 31 2.33 7.45 13.24
CA ASP A 31 2.63 7.56 14.66
C ASP A 31 1.45 8.16 15.45
N ASP A 32 0.80 9.21 14.94
CA ASP A 32 -0.27 9.96 15.62
C ASP A 32 -1.63 9.89 14.92
N GLY A 33 -1.75 9.12 13.83
CA GLY A 33 -2.99 8.96 13.07
C GLY A 33 -4.03 8.04 13.71
N LEU A 34 -5.20 7.97 13.09
CA LEU A 34 -6.35 7.19 13.57
C LEU A 34 -6.25 5.69 13.28
N LEU A 35 -5.43 5.30 12.30
CA LEU A 35 -5.25 3.90 11.93
C LEU A 35 -4.35 3.15 12.90
N GLY A 36 -3.42 3.86 13.54
CA GLY A 36 -2.36 3.30 14.36
C GLY A 36 -1.26 2.62 13.52
N ARG A 37 -0.07 2.53 14.13
CA ARG A 37 1.16 2.14 13.44
C ARG A 37 1.12 0.77 12.80
N GLN A 38 0.52 -0.22 13.46
CA GLN A 38 0.37 -1.56 12.88
C GLN A 38 -0.44 -1.55 11.59
N THR A 39 -1.62 -0.91 11.57
CA THR A 39 -2.50 -0.85 10.39
C THR A 39 -1.79 -0.17 9.22
N THR A 40 -1.11 0.95 9.47
CA THR A 40 -0.31 1.65 8.47
C THR A 40 0.78 0.74 7.91
N LEU A 41 1.49 -0.03 8.75
CA LEU A 41 2.47 -1.01 8.29
C LEU A 41 1.85 -2.12 7.45
N ARG A 42 0.63 -2.58 7.75
CA ARG A 42 -0.08 -3.58 6.92
C ARG A 42 -0.33 -3.04 5.51
N ILE A 43 -0.83 -1.80 5.42
CA ILE A 43 -1.08 -1.11 4.15
C ILE A 43 0.23 -0.97 3.36
N THR A 44 1.26 -0.41 3.98
CA THR A 44 2.54 -0.15 3.30
C THR A 44 3.26 -1.43 2.89
N LEU A 45 3.15 -2.53 3.67
CA LEU A 45 3.65 -3.84 3.25
C LEU A 45 2.95 -4.37 2.00
N PHE A 46 1.63 -4.20 1.91
CA PHE A 46 0.88 -4.59 0.72
C PHE A 46 1.32 -3.76 -0.50
N LEU A 47 1.40 -2.43 -0.35
CA LEU A 47 1.84 -1.52 -1.42
C LEU A 47 3.27 -1.83 -1.86
N ALA A 48 4.21 -2.04 -0.92
CA ALA A 48 5.59 -2.38 -1.22
C ALA A 48 5.71 -3.72 -1.98
N GLN A 49 4.87 -4.71 -1.66
CA GLN A 49 4.82 -5.98 -2.40
C GLN A 49 4.40 -5.80 -3.87
N LEU A 50 3.64 -4.75 -4.16
CA LEU A 50 3.20 -4.38 -5.50
C LEU A 50 4.16 -3.41 -6.22
N GLY A 51 5.24 -2.99 -5.57
CA GLY A 51 6.14 -1.95 -6.09
C GLY A 51 5.57 -0.53 -6.00
N LEU A 52 4.56 -0.32 -5.15
CA LEU A 52 3.83 0.95 -4.98
C LEU A 52 4.24 1.70 -3.71
N SER A 53 5.42 1.40 -3.19
CA SER A 53 6.02 2.10 -2.05
C SER A 53 7.52 2.17 -2.26
N ILE A 54 8.12 3.30 -1.89
CA ILE A 54 9.57 3.50 -1.90
C ILE A 54 10.27 2.81 -0.71
N PHE A 55 9.50 2.41 0.31
CA PHE A 55 10.02 1.70 1.47
C PHE A 55 10.26 0.23 1.15
N SER A 56 11.41 -0.30 1.59
CA SER A 56 11.76 -1.69 1.36
C SER A 56 10.93 -2.66 2.23
N ILE A 57 10.56 -3.81 1.68
CA ILE A 57 9.87 -4.87 2.42
C ILE A 57 10.69 -5.30 3.65
N ALA A 58 12.02 -5.34 3.54
CA ALA A 58 12.90 -5.70 4.66
C ALA A 58 12.79 -4.71 5.83
N GLY A 59 12.89 -3.41 5.55
CA GLY A 59 12.76 -2.36 6.57
C GLY A 59 11.35 -2.27 7.16
N LEU A 60 10.32 -2.48 6.34
CA LEU A 60 8.93 -2.57 6.82
C LEU A 60 8.72 -3.80 7.70
N CYS A 61 9.30 -4.96 7.36
CA CYS A 61 9.25 -6.13 8.22
C CYS A 61 9.97 -5.90 9.56
N GLU A 62 11.09 -5.18 9.56
CA GLU A 62 11.79 -4.80 10.79
C GLU A 62 10.93 -3.90 11.67
N SER A 63 10.35 -2.85 11.08
CA SER A 63 9.41 -1.96 11.78
C SER A 63 8.18 -2.72 12.29
N GLY A 64 7.64 -3.64 11.51
CA GLY A 64 6.52 -4.51 11.90
C GLY A 64 6.84 -5.37 13.12
N ARG A 65 8.04 -5.98 13.19
CA ARG A 65 8.45 -6.73 14.39
C ARG A 65 8.56 -5.82 15.61
N ALA A 66 9.07 -4.61 15.46
CA ALA A 66 9.16 -3.63 16.55
C ALA A 66 7.77 -3.26 17.08
N GLU A 67 6.75 -3.22 16.22
CA GLU A 67 5.34 -2.99 16.59
C GLU A 67 4.58 -4.25 17.02
N GLY A 68 5.25 -5.40 17.13
CA GLY A 68 4.64 -6.66 17.56
C GLY A 68 3.91 -7.45 16.46
N LEU A 69 4.06 -7.08 15.18
CA LEU A 69 3.62 -7.92 14.06
C LEU A 69 4.52 -9.15 13.94
N ASN A 70 3.90 -10.32 13.83
CA ASN A 70 4.62 -11.56 13.59
C ASN A 70 4.85 -11.79 12.08
N GLY A 71 5.75 -12.70 11.74
CA GLY A 71 6.12 -12.98 10.35
C GLY A 71 5.00 -13.56 9.50
N VAL A 72 4.07 -14.31 10.08
CA VAL A 72 2.91 -14.89 9.37
C VAL A 72 1.95 -13.79 8.96
N GLU A 73 1.59 -12.91 9.90
CA GLU A 73 0.73 -11.75 9.66
C GLU A 73 1.35 -10.82 8.61
N MET A 74 2.65 -10.51 8.71
CA MET A 74 3.33 -9.67 7.69
C MET A 74 3.38 -10.33 6.31
N ALA A 75 3.48 -11.66 6.23
CA ALA A 75 3.39 -12.37 4.96
C ALA A 75 1.97 -12.30 4.37
N ALA A 76 0.92 -12.42 5.20
CA ALA A 76 -0.47 -12.21 4.80
C ALA A 76 -0.71 -10.77 4.32
N ASN A 77 -0.20 -9.76 5.05
CA ASN A 77 -0.34 -8.34 4.73
C ASN A 77 0.22 -8.03 3.34
N ARG A 78 1.38 -8.61 3.00
CA ARG A 78 1.99 -8.47 1.66
C ARG A 78 1.09 -9.03 0.55
N MET A 79 0.25 -10.02 0.85
CA MET A 79 -0.76 -10.55 -0.09
C MET A 79 -2.08 -9.77 -0.05
N GLY A 80 -2.15 -8.64 0.65
CA GLY A 80 -3.36 -7.84 0.86
C GLY A 80 -4.41 -8.58 1.67
N ASN A 81 -3.99 -9.30 2.71
CA ASN A 81 -4.86 -10.01 3.66
C ASN A 81 -4.35 -9.84 5.10
N SER A 82 -5.16 -10.14 6.10
CA SER A 82 -4.76 -10.09 7.52
C SER A 82 -5.59 -11.10 8.33
N ASP A 83 -5.00 -11.67 9.37
CA ASP A 83 -5.74 -12.51 10.33
C ASP A 83 -6.61 -11.65 11.28
N VAL A 84 -6.38 -10.34 11.32
CA VAL A 84 -7.22 -9.38 12.04
C VAL A 84 -8.38 -8.98 11.16
N ALA A 85 -9.59 -9.42 11.51
CA ALA A 85 -10.80 -9.24 10.69
C ALA A 85 -11.05 -7.78 10.24
N LYS A 86 -10.78 -6.81 11.13
CA LYS A 86 -10.92 -5.38 10.81
C LYS A 86 -9.89 -4.94 9.75
N ASP A 87 -8.64 -5.36 9.89
CA ASP A 87 -7.56 -5.00 8.97
C ASP A 87 -7.66 -5.75 7.64
N ALA A 88 -8.25 -6.95 7.61
CA ALA A 88 -8.56 -7.65 6.37
C ALA A 88 -9.53 -6.85 5.48
N VAL A 89 -10.52 -6.20 6.10
CA VAL A 89 -11.44 -5.28 5.38
C VAL A 89 -10.70 -4.04 4.89
N CYS A 90 -9.79 -3.49 5.70
CA CYS A 90 -8.93 -2.37 5.28
C CYS A 90 -8.08 -2.72 4.06
N LEU A 91 -7.39 -3.87 4.06
CA LEU A 91 -6.57 -4.30 2.93
C LEU A 91 -7.40 -4.62 1.68
N ALA A 92 -8.62 -5.15 1.85
CA ALA A 92 -9.56 -5.31 0.75
C ALA A 92 -10.00 -3.95 0.16
N PHE A 93 -10.21 -2.95 1.01
CA PHE A 93 -10.48 -1.58 0.56
C PHE A 93 -9.29 -0.96 -0.17
N VAL A 94 -8.07 -1.11 0.36
CA VAL A 94 -6.84 -0.68 -0.32
C VAL A 94 -6.73 -1.30 -1.71
N ARG A 95 -6.98 -2.62 -1.84
CA ARG A 95 -7.02 -3.29 -3.15
C ARG A 95 -8.05 -2.65 -4.08
N SER A 96 -9.26 -2.39 -3.59
CA SER A 96 -10.32 -1.75 -4.40
C SER A 96 -9.93 -0.34 -4.87
N LEU A 97 -9.23 0.44 -4.04
CA LEU A 97 -8.69 1.75 -4.43
C LEU A 97 -7.66 1.63 -5.56
N LEU A 98 -6.81 0.61 -5.54
CA LEU A 98 -5.84 0.36 -6.60
C LEU A 98 -6.52 -0.08 -7.90
N ASP A 99 -7.61 -0.84 -7.81
CA ASP A 99 -8.40 -1.29 -8.97
C ASP A 99 -9.30 -0.18 -9.54
N ASN A 100 -9.77 0.76 -8.71
CA ASN A 100 -10.69 1.86 -9.05
C ASN A 100 -10.21 3.22 -8.49
N PRO A 101 -9.17 3.82 -9.06
CA PRO A 101 -8.48 4.93 -8.42
C PRO A 101 -9.19 6.29 -8.53
N ASP A 102 -10.24 6.43 -9.34
CA ASP A 102 -11.00 7.67 -9.51
C ASP A 102 -12.01 7.91 -8.38
N VAL A 103 -12.76 6.87 -7.99
CA VAL A 103 -13.86 6.99 -7.02
C VAL A 103 -13.97 5.70 -6.20
N PRO A 104 -13.84 5.78 -4.86
CA PRO A 104 -14.12 4.64 -3.99
C PRO A 104 -15.55 4.15 -4.18
N LEU A 105 -15.73 2.84 -4.37
CA LEU A 105 -17.07 2.28 -4.51
C LEU A 105 -17.85 2.46 -3.20
N ARG A 106 -19.10 2.90 -3.30
CA ARG A 106 -19.99 3.09 -2.13
C ARG A 106 -20.07 1.84 -1.24
N ASN A 107 -20.03 0.65 -1.85
CA ASN A 107 -20.05 -0.62 -1.13
C ASN A 107 -18.81 -0.77 -0.24
N ASP A 108 -17.62 -0.39 -0.72
CA ASP A 108 -16.41 -0.54 0.07
C ASP A 108 -16.35 0.44 1.24
N LEU A 109 -16.83 1.68 1.03
CA LEU A 109 -16.99 2.65 2.10
C LEU A 109 -17.94 2.13 3.20
N GLN A 110 -19.05 1.49 2.80
CA GLN A 110 -19.98 0.87 3.74
C GLN A 110 -19.31 -0.29 4.50
N ARG A 111 -18.58 -1.17 3.82
CA ARG A 111 -17.85 -2.29 4.46
C ARG A 111 -16.83 -1.81 5.48
N MET A 112 -16.09 -0.74 5.17
CA MET A 112 -15.17 -0.12 6.12
C MET A 112 -15.91 0.40 7.35
N SER A 113 -17.05 1.07 7.16
CA SER A 113 -17.90 1.54 8.26
C SER A 113 -18.43 0.38 9.10
N ASP A 114 -18.91 -0.69 8.48
CA ASP A 114 -19.45 -1.89 9.15
C ASP A 114 -18.36 -2.62 9.94
N ALA A 115 -17.10 -2.58 9.48
CA ALA A 115 -15.93 -3.08 10.21
C ALA A 115 -15.49 -2.17 11.38
N GLY A 116 -16.16 -1.03 11.57
CA GLY A 116 -15.90 -0.10 12.67
C GLY A 116 -14.79 0.93 12.38
N TYR A 117 -14.50 1.24 11.11
CA TYR A 117 -13.71 2.42 10.77
C TYR A 117 -14.60 3.67 10.77
N ARG A 118 -14.12 4.74 11.40
CA ARG A 118 -14.73 6.07 11.30
C ARG A 118 -14.41 6.70 9.95
N GLN A 119 -15.24 7.64 9.49
CA GLN A 119 -15.06 8.28 8.18
C GLN A 119 -13.69 8.94 8.00
N ASP A 120 -13.18 9.60 9.03
CA ASP A 120 -11.84 10.20 9.01
C ASP A 120 -10.72 9.15 8.94
N ALA A 121 -10.86 8.02 9.62
CA ALA A 121 -9.94 6.89 9.46
C ALA A 121 -9.99 6.29 8.04
N ILE A 122 -11.16 6.26 7.39
CA ILE A 122 -11.29 5.81 5.99
C ILE A 122 -10.54 6.78 5.05
N LEU A 123 -10.67 8.09 5.28
CA LEU A 123 -9.92 9.10 4.54
C LEU A 123 -8.41 8.97 4.76
N GLU A 124 -7.98 8.57 5.96
CA GLU A 124 -6.58 8.28 6.25
C GLU A 124 -6.06 7.08 5.45
N VAL A 125 -6.85 6.01 5.26
CA VAL A 125 -6.46 4.89 4.37
C VAL A 125 -6.25 5.37 2.94
N ILE A 126 -7.15 6.23 2.44
CA ILE A 126 -7.03 6.83 1.10
C ILE A 126 -5.76 7.69 1.01
N ALA A 127 -5.48 8.49 2.04
CA ALA A 127 -4.27 9.30 2.11
C ALA A 127 -3.00 8.44 2.10
N GLN A 128 -2.95 7.37 2.91
CA GLN A 128 -1.83 6.42 2.95
C GLN A 128 -1.53 5.84 1.56
N VAL A 129 -2.56 5.41 0.82
CA VAL A 129 -2.40 4.90 -0.56
C VAL A 129 -1.87 5.99 -1.49
N ASN A 130 -2.51 7.16 -1.51
CA ASN A 130 -2.17 8.24 -2.43
C ASN A 130 -0.77 8.82 -2.19
N LEU A 131 -0.36 8.97 -0.94
CA LEU A 131 0.97 9.49 -0.59
C LEU A 131 2.08 8.51 -0.98
N ASN A 132 1.86 7.20 -0.80
CA ASN A 132 2.79 6.17 -1.27
C ASN A 132 2.92 6.17 -2.80
N LEU A 133 1.79 6.23 -3.52
CA LEU A 133 1.78 6.34 -4.99
C LEU A 133 2.47 7.62 -5.48
N SER A 134 2.25 8.74 -4.79
CA SER A 134 2.89 10.01 -5.09
C SER A 134 4.41 9.91 -5.04
N LEU A 135 4.97 9.29 -3.99
CA LEU A 135 6.42 9.08 -3.88
C LEU A 135 6.98 8.20 -5.01
N VAL A 136 6.32 7.10 -5.34
CA VAL A 136 6.73 6.24 -6.46
C VAL A 136 6.68 6.99 -7.78
N ASN A 137 5.64 7.79 -8.00
CA ASN A 137 5.50 8.61 -9.21
C ASN A 137 6.60 9.68 -9.31
N MET A 138 6.97 10.32 -8.20
CA MET A 138 8.09 11.26 -8.18
C MET A 138 9.41 10.59 -8.57
N VAL A 139 9.67 9.39 -8.03
CA VAL A 139 10.89 8.62 -8.36
C VAL A 139 10.89 8.25 -9.84
N ALA A 140 9.79 7.68 -10.33
CA ALA A 140 9.66 7.29 -11.73
C ALA A 140 9.81 8.47 -12.71
N ALA A 141 9.39 9.68 -12.32
CA ALA A 141 9.47 10.87 -13.16
C ALA A 141 10.92 11.36 -13.40
N ILE A 142 11.86 11.02 -12.52
CA ILE A 142 13.26 11.43 -12.65
C ILE A 142 14.19 10.27 -13.04
N GLU A 143 13.68 9.04 -13.13
CA GLU A 143 14.45 7.90 -13.61
C GLU A 143 14.74 8.00 -15.13
N PRO A 144 15.99 7.75 -15.56
CA PRO A 144 16.33 7.76 -16.97
C PRO A 144 15.57 6.65 -17.72
N GLY A 145 14.70 7.03 -18.66
CA GLY A 145 13.82 6.12 -19.39
C GLY A 145 12.41 6.00 -18.80
N GLY A 146 12.06 6.79 -17.78
CA GLY A 146 10.71 6.94 -17.28
C GLY A 146 9.79 7.42 -18.42
N VAL A 147 9.09 6.48 -19.04
CA VAL A 147 7.88 6.83 -19.79
C VAL A 147 6.99 7.46 -18.73
N THR A 148 6.64 8.74 -18.90
CA THR A 148 5.45 9.29 -18.30
C THR A 148 4.27 8.54 -18.93
N SER A 149 4.11 7.26 -18.57
CA SER A 149 2.81 6.64 -18.61
C SER A 149 2.01 7.59 -17.75
N SER A 150 1.11 8.31 -18.38
CA SER A 150 0.05 9.03 -17.72
C SER A 150 -0.66 8.03 -16.80
N ILE A 151 -0.14 7.84 -15.58
CA ILE A 151 -0.87 7.32 -14.44
C ILE A 151 -1.73 8.51 -13.98
N GLY A 152 -2.55 9.01 -14.90
CA GLY A 152 -3.83 9.56 -14.54
C GLY A 152 -4.67 8.33 -14.32
N ILE A 153 -4.77 7.84 -13.08
CA ILE A 153 -5.94 7.11 -12.60
C ILE A 153 -6.37 5.89 -13.48
N ALA A 154 -5.47 5.38 -14.33
CA ALA A 154 -5.73 4.35 -15.32
C ALA A 154 -4.41 3.75 -15.81
N ASN A 155 -3.81 2.84 -15.05
CA ASN A 155 -2.97 1.81 -15.67
C ASN A 155 -3.07 0.47 -14.93
N THR A 156 -4.11 -0.26 -15.32
CA THR A 156 -4.51 -1.59 -14.87
C THR A 156 -3.78 -2.71 -15.65
N SER A 157 -2.50 -2.55 -16.00
CA SER A 157 -1.82 -3.51 -16.90
C SER A 157 -0.48 -4.08 -16.40
N ALA A 158 -0.10 -3.90 -15.13
CA ALA A 158 1.16 -4.42 -14.61
C ALA A 158 1.06 -5.27 -13.32
N TYR A 159 -0.13 -5.79 -12.98
CA TYR A 159 -0.24 -6.79 -11.92
C TYR A 159 -0.34 -8.19 -12.51
N PRO A 160 0.59 -9.13 -12.21
CA PRO A 160 0.28 -10.54 -12.36
C PRO A 160 -0.93 -10.79 -11.45
N ARG A 161 -2.07 -11.20 -12.03
CA ARG A 161 -3.25 -11.65 -11.29
C ARG A 161 -2.77 -12.54 -10.16
N LEU A 162 -2.99 -12.14 -8.90
CA LEU A 162 -2.91 -13.08 -7.79
C LEU A 162 -3.83 -14.24 -8.17
N ILE A 163 -3.22 -15.39 -8.44
CA ILE A 163 -3.94 -16.63 -8.70
C ILE A 163 -4.79 -16.86 -7.44
N ALA A 164 -6.11 -16.73 -7.57
CA ALA A 164 -7.04 -17.08 -6.52
C ALA A 164 -6.70 -18.51 -6.03
N PRO A 165 -6.75 -18.80 -4.72
CA PRO A 165 -6.55 -20.16 -4.25
C PRO A 165 -7.57 -21.05 -4.96
N SER A 166 -7.05 -22.02 -5.72
CA SER A 166 -7.84 -23.02 -6.41
C SER A 166 -8.79 -23.67 -5.41
N LYS A 167 -10.09 -23.56 -5.69
CA LYS A 167 -11.17 -24.25 -4.97
C LYS A 167 -10.75 -25.70 -4.70
N PRO A 168 -10.82 -26.21 -3.45
CA PRO A 168 -10.49 -27.61 -3.20
C PRO A 168 -11.46 -28.50 -3.99
N ALA A 169 -10.90 -29.45 -4.73
CA ALA A 169 -11.68 -30.47 -5.42
C ALA A 169 -12.55 -31.20 -4.38
N GLY A 170 -13.87 -31.21 -4.62
CA GLY A 170 -14.79 -32.02 -3.82
C GLY A 170 -14.50 -33.52 -4.00
N PRO A 171 -14.89 -34.36 -3.03
CA PRO A 171 -14.60 -35.79 -3.06
C PRO A 171 -15.37 -36.50 -4.19
N PRO A 172 -14.90 -37.70 -4.61
CA PRO A 172 -15.31 -38.34 -5.86
C PRO A 172 -16.71 -38.95 -5.77
N GLY A 173 -17.42 -38.93 -6.90
CA GLY A 173 -18.61 -39.74 -7.15
C GLY A 173 -18.30 -40.91 -8.07
#